data_AF-A0A1X0LE88-F1
#
_entry.id   AF-A0A1X0LE88-F1
#
_cell.length_a   1.000
_cell.length_b   1.000
_cell.length_c   1.000
_cell.angle_alpha   90.00
_cell.angle_beta   90.00
_cell.angle_gamma   90.00
#
_symmetry.space_group_name_H-M   'P 1'
#
loop_
_entity.id
_entity.type
_entity.pdbx_description
1 polymer ?
#
loop_
_entity_poly.entity_id
_entity_poly.type
_entity_poly.pdbx_seq_one_letter_code
_entity_poly.pdbx_strand_id
1 'polypeptide(L)'
;MTNHEDSRDRIAYLRQLALDSINHYDGNFSALERLDRDLESVIRSLEEVADPSWTSSLLRLWGQLEIIYASMLDEGRFRLTQDDEVYVQEVVAKLVAELQSYELPPVRDTGEEPR
;
A
#
# COMPACT_ATOMS: atom_id res chain seq x y z
N MET A 1 11.12 10.39 -23.59
CA MET A 1 10.34 9.58 -22.63
C MET A 1 9.19 10.45 -22.19
N THR A 2 7.99 10.06 -22.59
CA THR A 2 6.75 10.78 -22.28
C THR A 2 6.41 10.52 -20.81
N ASN A 3 6.13 11.58 -20.03
CA ASN A 3 5.82 11.54 -18.59
C ASN A 3 4.81 10.45 -18.16
N HIS A 4 3.97 9.96 -19.08
CA HIS A 4 2.98 8.92 -18.84
C HIS A 4 3.55 7.49 -18.76
N GLU A 5 4.59 7.16 -19.54
CA GLU A 5 5.27 5.86 -19.45
C GLU A 5 6.03 5.76 -18.12
N ASP A 6 6.74 6.83 -17.75
CA ASP A 6 7.44 6.96 -16.47
C ASP A 6 6.47 6.85 -15.27
N SER A 7 5.26 7.41 -15.39
CA SER A 7 4.23 7.30 -14.33
C SER A 7 3.71 5.88 -14.20
N ARG A 8 3.43 5.19 -15.32
CA ARG A 8 2.93 3.81 -15.30
C ARG A 8 3.94 2.84 -14.70
N ASP A 9 5.20 2.95 -15.08
CA ASP A 9 6.27 2.10 -14.55
C ASP A 9 6.54 2.42 -13.07
N ARG A 10 6.46 3.70 -12.67
CA ARG A 10 6.54 4.10 -11.26
C ARG A 10 5.39 3.52 -10.44
N ILE A 11 4.15 3.54 -10.94
CA ILE A 11 3.00 2.91 -10.26
C ILE A 11 3.22 1.41 -10.12
N ALA A 12 3.65 0.72 -11.19
CA ALA A 12 3.92 -0.71 -11.16
C ALA A 12 5.00 -1.09 -10.14
N TYR A 13 6.08 -0.32 -10.09
CA TYR A 13 7.16 -0.48 -9.12
C TYR A 13 6.69 -0.28 -7.68
N LEU A 14 6.00 0.83 -7.40
CA LEU A 14 5.50 1.13 -6.06
C LEU A 14 4.47 0.09 -5.59
N ARG A 15 3.60 -0.38 -6.49
CA ARG A 15 2.66 -1.47 -6.21
C ARG A 15 3.40 -2.76 -5.83
N GLN A 16 4.44 -3.12 -6.57
CA GLN A 16 5.25 -4.29 -6.23
C GLN A 16 5.97 -4.11 -4.89
N LEU A 17 6.50 -2.92 -4.62
CA LEU A 17 7.18 -2.61 -3.36
C LEU A 17 6.24 -2.74 -2.15
N ALA A 18 4.98 -2.29 -2.26
CA ALA A 18 3.96 -2.50 -1.24
C ALA A 18 3.67 -4.00 -1.03
N LEU A 19 3.46 -4.75 -2.12
CA LEU A 19 3.23 -6.20 -2.05
C LEU A 19 4.41 -6.94 -1.40
N ASP A 20 5.63 -6.57 -1.75
CA ASP A 20 6.83 -7.14 -1.16
C ASP A 20 6.90 -6.83 0.34
N SER A 21 6.64 -5.60 0.78
CA SER A 21 6.60 -5.26 2.21
C SER A 21 5.56 -6.09 2.97
N ILE A 22 4.34 -6.23 2.40
CA ILE A 22 3.28 -7.06 2.98
C ILE A 22 3.69 -8.54 3.05
N ASN A 23 4.33 -9.09 2.02
CA ASN A 23 4.75 -10.48 2.00
C ASN A 23 5.83 -10.81 3.05
N HIS A 24 6.56 -9.80 3.55
CA HIS A 24 7.52 -9.96 4.64
C HIS A 24 6.92 -9.79 6.03
N TYR A 25 5.62 -9.50 6.13
CA TYR A 25 4.93 -9.41 7.42
C TYR A 25 4.76 -10.80 8.03
N ASP A 26 5.38 -11.03 9.19
CA ASP A 26 5.43 -12.33 9.88
C ASP A 26 4.52 -12.41 11.11
N GLY A 27 3.65 -11.42 11.30
CA GLY A 27 2.69 -11.38 12.41
C GLY A 27 3.23 -10.80 13.72
N ASN A 28 4.49 -10.39 13.80
CA ASN A 28 5.03 -9.80 15.04
C ASN A 28 4.93 -8.26 15.08
N PHE A 29 5.11 -7.69 16.28
CA PHE A 29 5.03 -6.23 16.49
C PHE A 29 6.06 -5.45 15.68
N SER A 30 7.32 -5.89 15.65
CA SER A 30 8.38 -5.21 14.88
C SER A 30 8.12 -5.25 13.37
N ALA A 31 7.50 -6.32 12.87
CA ALA A 31 7.08 -6.44 11.49
C ALA A 31 5.87 -5.54 11.21
N LEU A 32 4.96 -5.35 12.18
CA LEU A 32 3.86 -4.41 12.06
C LEU A 32 4.37 -2.95 12.00
N GLU A 33 5.32 -2.57 12.85
CA GLU A 33 5.97 -1.26 12.81
C GLU A 33 6.63 -1.01 11.45
N ARG A 34 7.37 -2.00 10.95
CA ARG A 34 8.01 -1.90 9.64
C ARG A 34 6.98 -1.77 8.52
N LEU A 35 5.94 -2.62 8.55
CA LEU A 35 4.88 -2.63 7.55
C LEU A 35 4.15 -1.29 7.51
N ASP A 36 3.81 -0.73 8.68
CA ASP A 36 3.17 0.58 8.81
C ASP A 36 3.98 1.68 8.12
N ARG A 37 5.28 1.78 8.45
CA ARG A 37 6.19 2.78 7.88
C ARG A 37 6.40 2.61 6.38
N ASP A 38 6.62 1.38 5.94
CA ASP A 38 6.86 1.07 4.53
C ASP A 38 5.61 1.42 3.69
N LEU A 39 4.42 1.02 4.16
CA LEU A 39 3.15 1.32 3.48
C LEU A 39 2.85 2.81 3.45
N GLU A 40 3.07 3.55 4.55
CA GLU A 40 2.91 5.01 4.55
C GLU A 40 3.74 5.67 3.45
N SER A 41 5.02 5.31 3.36
CA SER A 41 5.95 5.88 2.38
C SER A 41 5.53 5.56 0.94
N VAL A 42 5.10 4.31 0.69
CA VAL A 42 4.67 3.88 -0.64
C VAL A 42 3.34 4.52 -1.03
N ILE A 43 2.36 4.58 -0.13
CA ILE A 43 1.04 5.16 -0.42
C ILE A 43 1.18 6.66 -0.74
N ARG A 44 1.95 7.42 0.04
CA ARG A 44 2.24 8.83 -0.27
C ARG A 44 2.89 9.00 -1.64
N SER A 45 3.79 8.09 -2.01
CA SER A 45 4.43 8.10 -3.33
C SER A 45 3.44 7.76 -4.45
N LEU A 46 2.45 6.89 -4.19
CA LEU A 46 1.39 6.55 -5.13
C LEU A 46 0.39 7.70 -5.29
N GLU A 47 0.06 8.45 -4.24
CA GLU A 47 -0.86 9.60 -4.32
C GLU A 47 -0.40 10.68 -5.32
N GLU A 48 0.90 10.77 -5.58
CA GLU A 48 1.46 11.71 -6.56
C GLU A 48 1.19 11.33 -8.02
N VAL A 49 0.96 10.04 -8.30
CA VAL A 49 1.02 9.49 -9.68
C VAL A 49 -0.12 8.56 -10.06
N ALA A 50 -0.82 7.98 -9.09
CA ALA A 50 -1.87 6.98 -9.30
C ALA A 50 -3.27 7.58 -9.16
N ASP A 51 -4.29 6.75 -9.44
CA ASP A 51 -5.69 7.16 -9.32
C ASP A 51 -6.05 7.52 -7.86
N PRO A 52 -6.60 8.72 -7.59
CA PRO A 52 -6.91 9.16 -6.23
C PRO A 52 -7.92 8.28 -5.49
N SER A 53 -8.84 7.62 -6.19
CA SER A 53 -9.84 6.74 -5.56
C SER A 53 -9.21 5.44 -5.08
N TRP A 54 -8.25 4.91 -5.84
CA TRP A 54 -7.47 3.75 -5.44
C TRP A 54 -6.53 4.08 -4.27
N THR A 55 -5.77 5.18 -4.34
CA THR A 55 -4.86 5.56 -3.25
C THR A 55 -5.60 5.91 -1.97
N SER A 56 -6.78 6.53 -2.05
CA SER A 56 -7.66 6.74 -0.87
C SER A 56 -8.10 5.43 -0.23
N SER A 57 -8.33 4.38 -1.03
CA SER A 57 -8.71 3.06 -0.53
C SER A 57 -7.54 2.39 0.20
N LEU A 58 -6.33 2.49 -0.36
CA LEU A 58 -5.10 2.04 0.30
C LEU A 58 -4.85 2.81 1.61
N LEU A 59 -4.97 4.13 1.60
CA LEU A 59 -4.79 4.99 2.77
C LEU A 59 -5.75 4.61 3.90
N ARG A 60 -7.02 4.32 3.56
CA ARG A 60 -8.02 3.87 4.55
C ARG A 60 -7.67 2.52 5.17
N LEU A 61 -7.11 1.59 4.41
CA LEU A 61 -6.69 0.29 4.92
C LEU A 61 -5.41 0.41 5.76
N TRP A 62 -4.43 1.19 5.30
CA TRP A 62 -3.23 1.50 6.08
C TRP A 62 -3.57 2.16 7.42
N GLY A 63 -4.48 3.15 7.44
CA GLY A 63 -4.92 3.78 8.68
C GLY A 63 -5.56 2.80 9.68
N GLN A 64 -6.12 1.68 9.23
CA GLN A 64 -6.59 0.63 10.14
C GLN A 64 -5.45 -0.12 10.82
N LEU A 65 -4.33 -0.34 10.12
CA LEU A 65 -3.10 -0.89 10.72
C LEU A 65 -2.47 0.10 11.69
N GLU A 66 -2.39 1.37 11.29
CA GLU A 66 -1.83 2.46 12.10
C GLU A 66 -2.57 2.58 13.44
N ILE A 67 -3.90 2.49 13.44
CA ILE A 67 -4.71 2.52 14.68
C ILE A 67 -4.32 1.40 15.64
N ILE A 68 -4.16 0.16 15.15
CA ILE A 68 -3.77 -0.99 15.99
C ILE A 68 -2.38 -0.74 16.57
N TYR A 69 -1.44 -0.34 15.71
CA TYR A 69 -0.07 -0.07 16.11
C TYR A 69 0.01 1.05 17.16
N ALA A 70 -0.72 2.15 16.96
CA ALA A 70 -0.81 3.25 17.90
C ALA A 70 -1.45 2.83 19.24
N SER A 71 -2.52 2.03 19.21
CA SER A 71 -3.13 1.48 20.42
C SER A 71 -2.17 0.58 21.20
N MET A 72 -1.39 -0.26 20.51
CA MET A 72 -0.37 -1.08 21.16
C MET A 72 0.70 -0.24 21.85
N LEU A 73 1.15 0.85 21.20
CA LEU A 73 2.12 1.78 21.78
C LEU A 73 1.56 2.49 23.02
N ASP A 74 0.31 2.98 22.95
CA ASP A 74 -0.36 3.65 24.08
C ASP A 74 -0.51 2.71 25.29
N GLU A 75 -0.82 1.44 25.04
CA GLU A 75 -0.96 0.40 26.06
C GLU A 75 0.40 -0.21 26.51
N GLY A 76 1.51 0.18 25.88
CA GLY A 76 2.84 -0.38 26.16
C GLY A 76 2.97 -1.87 25.82
N ARG A 77 2.18 -2.37 24.87
CA ARG A 77 2.21 -3.76 24.41
C ARG A 77 3.13 -3.94 23.22
N PHE A 78 3.88 -5.04 23.23
CA PHE A 78 4.76 -5.46 22.14
C PHE A 78 4.33 -6.80 21.52
N ARG A 79 3.09 -7.22 21.82
CA ARG A 79 2.48 -8.44 21.29
C ARG A 79 1.02 -8.15 20.97
N LEU A 80 0.61 -8.61 19.79
CA LEU A 80 -0.78 -8.56 19.38
C LEU A 80 -1.61 -9.47 20.30
N THR A 81 -2.82 -9.04 20.61
CA THR A 81 -3.84 -9.96 21.13
C THR A 81 -4.36 -10.82 19.99
N GLN A 82 -5.07 -11.91 20.31
CA GLN A 82 -5.68 -12.74 19.27
C GLN A 82 -6.67 -11.94 18.40
N ASP A 83 -7.40 -11.00 18.99
CA ASP A 83 -8.32 -10.14 18.24
C ASP A 83 -7.57 -9.17 17.32
N ASP A 84 -6.45 -8.59 17.80
CA ASP A 84 -5.58 -7.75 16.97
C ASP A 84 -4.99 -8.56 15.80
N GLU A 85 -4.53 -9.79 16.05
CA GLU A 85 -3.97 -10.66 15.01
C GLU A 85 -4.99 -10.95 13.89
N VAL A 86 -6.22 -11.30 14.25
CA VAL A 86 -7.30 -11.54 13.28
C VAL A 86 -7.58 -10.27 12.49
N TYR A 87 -7.71 -9.13 13.17
CA TYR A 87 -8.03 -7.87 12.52
C TYR A 87 -6.88 -7.41 11.59
N VAL A 88 -5.62 -7.51 12.01
CA VAL A 88 -4.46 -7.23 11.15
C VAL A 88 -4.47 -8.14 9.93
N GLN A 89 -4.69 -9.44 10.09
CA GLN A 89 -4.73 -10.39 8.97
C GLN A 89 -5.83 -10.03 7.96
N GLU A 90 -7.02 -9.62 8.42
CA GLU A 90 -8.08 -9.17 7.53
C GLU A 90 -7.70 -7.90 6.75
N VAL A 91 -7.07 -6.93 7.42
CA VAL A 91 -6.63 -5.69 6.77
C VAL A 91 -5.52 -5.97 5.75
N VAL A 92 -4.56 -6.82 6.10
CA VAL A 92 -3.49 -7.28 5.20
C VAL A 92 -4.07 -7.98 3.98
N ALA A 93 -5.04 -8.88 4.16
CA ALA A 93 -5.69 -9.57 3.04
C ALA A 93 -6.40 -8.59 2.09
N LYS A 94 -7.07 -7.55 2.64
CA LYS A 94 -7.70 -6.49 1.85
C LYS A 94 -6.67 -5.65 1.09
N LEU A 95 -5.55 -5.29 1.72
CA LEU A 95 -4.46 -4.57 1.06
C LEU A 95 -3.89 -5.37 -0.11
N VAL A 96 -3.63 -6.66 0.08
CA VAL A 96 -3.16 -7.55 -0.99
C VAL A 96 -4.17 -7.58 -2.14
N ALA A 97 -5.46 -7.73 -1.84
CA ALA A 97 -6.51 -7.75 -2.85
C ALA A 97 -6.55 -6.45 -3.66
N GLU A 98 -6.56 -5.28 -2.99
CA GLU A 98 -6.57 -3.96 -3.64
C GLU A 98 -5.33 -3.70 -4.50
N LEU A 99 -4.16 -4.14 -4.03
CA LEU A 99 -2.91 -4.02 -4.78
C LEU A 99 -2.88 -4.95 -5.99
N GLN A 100 -3.43 -6.16 -5.89
CA GLN A 100 -3.46 -7.13 -6.98
C GLN A 100 -4.53 -6.81 -8.04
N SER A 101 -5.68 -6.26 -7.63
CA SER A 101 -6.78 -5.94 -8.54
C SER A 101 -6.58 -4.63 -9.31
N TYR A 102 -5.59 -3.82 -8.95
CA TYR A 102 -5.37 -2.53 -9.61
C TYR A 102 -4.87 -2.70 -11.05
N GLU A 103 -5.70 -2.25 -11.99
CA GLU A 103 -5.35 -2.17 -13.41
C GLU A 103 -4.48 -0.94 -13.67
N LEU A 104 -3.29 -1.16 -14.23
CA LEU A 104 -2.42 -0.06 -14.61
C LEU A 104 -3.07 0.78 -15.72
N PRO A 105 -2.96 2.11 -15.66
CA PRO A 105 -3.46 2.96 -16.73
C PRO A 105 -2.83 2.56 -18.08
N PRO A 106 -3.59 2.67 -19.18
CA PRO A 106 -3.09 2.32 -20.51
C PRO A 106 -1.90 3.22 -20.88
N VAL A 107 -0.93 2.65 -21.59
CA VAL A 107 0.11 3.45 -22.25
C VAL A 107 -0.61 4.31 -23.29
N ARG A 108 -0.63 5.63 -23.09
CA ARG A 108 -1.06 6.54 -24.15
C ARG A 108 0.04 6.53 -25.19
N ASP A 109 -0.17 5.78 -26.26
CA ASP A 109 0.59 5.97 -27.49
C ASP A 109 0.35 7.42 -27.89
N THR A 110 1.33 8.30 -27.67
CA THR A 110 1.38 9.57 -28.39
C THR A 110 1.75 9.24 -29.83
N GLY A 111 0.84 8.60 -30.54
CA GLY A 111 0.86 8.59 -31.99
C GLY A 111 0.78 10.04 -32.40
N GLU A 112 1.85 10.55 -32.99
CA GLU A 112 1.83 11.79 -33.77
C GLU A 112 0.57 11.77 -34.64
N GLU A 113 -0.35 12.72 -34.42
CA GLU A 113 -1.36 13.01 -35.44
C GLU A 113 -0.61 13.50 -36.68
N PRO A 114 -0.67 12.80 -37.83
CA PRO A 114 -0.25 13.40 -39.07
C PRO A 114 -1.43 14.22 -39.58
N ARG A 115 -1.40 15.54 -39.35
CA ARG A 115 -1.54 16.59 -40.39
C ARG A 115 -1.72 17.99 -39.82
#